data_AF-A0A1I8APQ1-F1
#
_entry.id   AF-A0A1I8APQ1-F1
#
_cell.length_a   1.000
_cell.length_b   1.000
_cell.length_c   1.000
_cell.angle_alpha   90.00
_cell.angle_beta   90.00
_cell.angle_gamma   90.00
#
_symmetry.space_group_name_H-M   'P 1'
#
loop_
_entity.id
_entity.type
_entity.pdbx_description
1 polymer ?
#
loop_
_entity_poly.entity_id
_entity_poly.type
_entity_poly.pdbx_seq_one_letter_code
_entity_poly.pdbx_strand_id
1 'polypeptide(L)'
;MAEMLQADWGKVGLDVKIVSYEWGEYIKRTKNGEHDVMLLGWTGDNGDPDNWMGTLYSCGAIGSNNVSMWCDPEYDALVQQAKRITDPAARTALYQQAQQ
;
A
#
# COMPACT_ATOMS: atom_id res chain seq x y z
N MET A 1 -4.92 -13.25 12.63
CA MET A 1 -4.14 -11.99 12.57
C MET A 1 -4.93 -10.81 13.12
N ALA A 2 -6.13 -10.50 12.59
CA ALA A 2 -6.96 -9.40 13.09
C ALA A 2 -7.22 -9.45 14.60
N GLU A 3 -7.52 -10.62 15.18
CA GLU A 3 -7.72 -10.79 16.63
C GLU A 3 -6.45 -10.51 17.46
N MET A 4 -5.26 -10.83 16.93
CA MET A 4 -4.00 -10.51 17.61
C MET A 4 -3.77 -9.00 17.64
N LEU A 5 -4.00 -8.31 16.51
CA LEU A 5 -3.92 -6.85 16.43
C LEU A 5 -4.95 -6.19 17.35
N GLN A 6 -6.19 -6.67 17.36
CA GLN A 6 -7.23 -6.18 18.27
C GLN A 6 -6.81 -6.32 19.74
N ALA A 7 -6.24 -7.47 20.13
CA ALA A 7 -5.75 -7.70 21.48
C ALA A 7 -4.57 -6.76 21.84
N ASP A 8 -3.62 -6.56 20.93
CA ASP A 8 -2.46 -5.70 21.17
C ASP A 8 -2.83 -4.22 21.21
N TRP A 9 -3.72 -3.77 20.32
CA TRP A 9 -4.24 -2.41 20.31
C TRP A 9 -5.11 -2.11 21.53
N GLY A 10 -5.84 -3.11 22.04
CA GLY A 10 -6.56 -2.99 23.31
C GLY A 10 -5.62 -2.69 24.50
N LYS A 11 -4.37 -3.19 24.49
CA LYS A 11 -3.37 -2.91 25.54
C LYS A 11 -2.94 -1.44 25.58
N VAL A 12 -3.04 -0.72 24.45
CA VAL A 12 -2.74 0.71 24.34
C VAL A 12 -4.00 1.58 24.33
N GLY A 13 -5.17 1.00 24.64
CA GLY A 13 -6.42 1.74 24.82
C GLY A 13 -7.22 2.00 23.54
N LEU A 14 -6.92 1.32 22.44
CA LEU A 14 -7.70 1.40 21.21
C LEU A 14 -8.80 0.33 21.21
N ASP A 15 -10.06 0.76 21.10
CA ASP A 15 -11.19 -0.13 20.88
C ASP A 15 -11.45 -0.29 19.38
N VAL A 16 -11.21 -1.49 18.85
CA VAL A 16 -11.34 -1.78 17.42
C VAL A 16 -12.34 -2.91 17.17
N LYS A 17 -13.12 -2.74 16.10
CA LYS A 17 -14.08 -3.74 15.64
C LYS A 17 -13.55 -4.44 14.40
N ILE A 18 -13.48 -5.77 14.46
CA ILE A 18 -13.20 -6.58 13.27
C ILE A 18 -14.43 -6.58 12.37
N VAL A 19 -14.24 -6.17 11.12
CA VAL A 19 -15.29 -6.13 10.09
C VAL A 19 -14.82 -6.97 8.90
N SER A 20 -15.73 -7.77 8.34
CA SER A 20 -15.45 -8.64 7.19
C SER A 20 -16.65 -8.68 6.24
N TYR A 21 -16.36 -8.93 4.97
CA TYR A 21 -17.33 -9.02 3.87
C TYR A 21 -16.97 -10.21 2.96
N GLU A 22 -17.84 -10.50 1.99
CA GLU A 22 -17.44 -11.30 0.82
C GLU A 22 -16.30 -10.58 0.08
N TRP A 23 -15.38 -11.33 -0.52
CA TRP A 23 -14.12 -10.81 -1.05
C TRP A 23 -14.29 -9.70 -2.09
N GLY A 24 -15.21 -9.83 -3.04
CA GLY A 24 -15.47 -8.81 -4.05
C GLY A 24 -15.94 -7.49 -3.43
N GLU A 25 -16.88 -7.57 -2.48
CA GLU A 25 -17.35 -6.40 -1.73
C GLU A 25 -16.26 -5.82 -0.83
N TYR A 26 -15.44 -6.67 -0.19
CA TYR A 26 -14.30 -6.25 0.63
C TYR A 26 -13.33 -5.39 -0.17
N ILE A 27 -12.92 -5.85 -1.35
CA ILE A 27 -12.04 -5.10 -2.25
C ILE A 27 -12.70 -3.80 -2.71
N LYS A 28 -13.97 -3.84 -3.12
CA LYS A 28 -14.68 -2.64 -3.57
C LYS A 28 -14.73 -1.55 -2.50
N ARG A 29 -15.15 -1.89 -1.28
CA ARG A 29 -15.23 -0.96 -0.13
C ARG A 29 -13.86 -0.41 0.25
N THR A 30 -12.84 -1.27 0.19
CA THR A 30 -11.45 -0.88 0.45
C THR A 30 -10.99 0.18 -0.54
N LYS A 31 -11.19 -0.04 -1.85
CA LYS A 31 -10.83 0.93 -2.90
C LYS A 31 -11.59 2.25 -2.80
N ASN A 32 -12.79 2.21 -2.22
CA ASN A 32 -13.60 3.40 -1.92
C ASN A 32 -13.18 4.12 -0.63
N GLY A 33 -12.26 3.57 0.17
CA GLY A 33 -11.82 4.20 1.43
C GLY A 33 -12.81 4.07 2.58
N GLU A 34 -13.69 3.05 2.55
CA GLU A 34 -14.69 2.83 3.60
C GLU A 34 -14.12 2.13 4.86
N HIS A 35 -12.80 2.18 5.07
CA HIS A 35 -12.10 1.49 6.16
C HIS A 35 -11.16 2.45 6.89
N ASP A 36 -11.00 2.24 8.20
CA ASP A 36 -9.98 2.95 8.99
C ASP A 36 -8.61 2.28 8.85
N VAL A 37 -8.59 0.94 8.97
CA VAL A 37 -7.43 0.08 8.76
C VAL A 37 -7.90 -1.21 8.10
N MET A 38 -7.03 -1.82 7.30
CA MET A 38 -7.35 -3.08 6.64
C MET A 38 -6.21 -4.09 6.68
N LEU A 39 -6.53 -5.35 6.39
CA LEU A 39 -5.55 -6.41 6.18
C LEU A 39 -5.62 -6.86 4.73
N LEU A 40 -4.54 -6.64 3.99
CA LEU A 40 -4.41 -7.03 2.60
C LEU A 40 -3.00 -7.54 2.33
N GLY A 41 -2.86 -8.28 1.23
CA GLY A 41 -1.57 -8.69 0.71
C GLY A 41 -1.45 -8.35 -0.77
N TRP A 42 -0.21 -8.29 -1.24
CA TRP A 42 0.11 -8.19 -2.65
C TRP A 42 1.09 -9.31 -3.02
N THR A 43 0.92 -9.87 -4.21
CA THR A 43 1.87 -10.80 -4.82
C THR A 43 2.36 -10.15 -6.10
N GLY A 44 3.68 -10.04 -6.26
CA GLY A 44 4.25 -9.36 -7.43
C GLY A 44 3.89 -10.04 -8.74
N ASP A 45 3.46 -9.26 -9.74
CA ASP A 45 2.95 -9.78 -11.01
C ASP A 45 4.04 -10.03 -12.07
N ASN A 46 5.12 -9.25 -12.03
CA ASN A 46 6.09 -9.18 -13.14
C ASN A 46 7.57 -9.20 -12.71
N GLY A 47 7.84 -9.28 -11.40
CA GLY A 47 9.20 -9.25 -10.85
C GLY A 47 9.90 -7.89 -10.83
N ASP A 48 9.24 -6.82 -11.30
CA ASP A 48 9.78 -5.46 -11.24
C ASP A 48 9.36 -4.78 -9.92
N PRO A 49 10.29 -4.12 -9.18
CA PRO A 49 9.95 -3.41 -7.95
C PRO A 49 8.85 -2.35 -8.13
N ASP A 50 8.71 -1.81 -9.35
CA ASP A 50 7.65 -0.89 -9.69
C ASP A 50 6.23 -1.43 -9.43
N ASN A 51 6.04 -2.75 -9.65
CA ASN A 51 4.75 -3.39 -9.41
C ASN A 51 4.33 -3.36 -7.94
N TRP A 52 5.26 -3.07 -7.02
CA TRP A 52 4.98 -2.78 -5.63
C TRP A 52 4.85 -1.27 -5.42
N MET A 53 5.95 -0.53 -5.60
CA MET A 53 6.03 0.87 -5.17
C MET A 53 5.12 1.81 -6.00
N GLY A 54 5.03 1.58 -7.30
CA GLY A 54 4.17 2.35 -8.19
C GLY A 54 2.71 1.95 -8.06
N THR A 55 2.42 0.65 -8.12
CA THR A 55 1.04 0.14 -8.11
C THR A 55 0.32 0.38 -6.79
N LEU A 56 1.02 0.24 -5.66
CA LEU A 56 0.39 0.26 -4.33
C LEU A 56 0.43 1.62 -3.65
N TYR A 57 1.38 2.50 -3.98
CA TYR A 57 1.62 3.71 -3.18
C TYR A 57 1.88 4.99 -3.99
N SER A 58 1.84 4.94 -5.34
CA SER A 58 1.84 6.19 -6.10
C SER A 58 0.57 6.99 -5.84
N CYS A 59 0.64 8.32 -5.95
CA CYS A 59 -0.53 9.19 -5.80
C CYS A 59 -1.60 8.87 -6.86
N GLY A 60 -1.16 8.54 -8.08
CA GLY A 60 -2.06 8.16 -9.18
C GLY A 60 -2.74 6.79 -9.01
N ALA A 61 -2.37 6.01 -7.99
CA ALA A 61 -2.99 4.72 -7.70
C ALA A 61 -4.16 4.81 -6.70
N ILE A 62 -4.47 6.00 -6.15
CA ILE A 62 -5.64 6.22 -5.29
C ILE A 62 -6.93 5.95 -6.09
N GLY A 63 -7.89 5.25 -5.47
CA GLY A 63 -9.08 4.74 -6.15
C GLY A 63 -8.83 3.44 -6.96
N SER A 64 -7.59 2.94 -6.96
CA SER A 64 -7.20 1.64 -7.52
C SER A 64 -6.55 0.78 -6.44
N ASN A 65 -5.25 0.46 -6.55
CA ASN A 65 -4.56 -0.44 -5.63
C ASN A 65 -3.90 0.29 -4.45
N ASN A 66 -3.82 1.63 -4.48
CA ASN A 66 -3.47 2.41 -3.29
C ASN A 66 -4.68 2.56 -2.38
N VAL A 67 -4.83 1.56 -1.52
CA VAL A 67 -5.91 1.46 -0.54
C VAL A 67 -5.61 2.24 0.74
N SER A 68 -4.36 2.65 0.95
CA SER A 68 -3.96 3.47 2.10
C SER A 68 -4.43 4.92 2.02
N MET A 69 -4.91 5.34 0.84
CA MET A 69 -5.26 6.74 0.53
C MET A 69 -4.11 7.73 0.75
N TRP A 70 -2.88 7.22 0.80
CA TRP A 70 -1.69 7.99 1.04
C TRP A 70 -1.14 8.56 -0.27
N CYS A 71 -0.74 9.82 -0.24
CA CYS A 71 -0.04 10.48 -1.33
C CYS A 71 1.02 11.40 -0.75
N ASP A 72 2.28 11.07 -1.04
CA ASP A 72 3.43 11.93 -0.77
C ASP A 72 4.11 12.32 -2.08
N PRO A 73 4.26 13.63 -2.39
CA PRO A 73 4.86 14.07 -3.63
C PRO A 73 6.33 13.69 -3.80
N GLU A 74 7.10 13.56 -2.72
CA GLU A 74 8.52 13.22 -2.79
C GLU A 74 8.70 11.74 -3.14
N TYR A 75 7.95 10.86 -2.48
CA TYR A 75 7.86 9.45 -2.83
C TYR A 75 7.41 9.24 -4.28
N ASP A 76 6.32 9.93 -4.69
CA ASP A 76 5.81 9.77 -6.06
C ASP A 76 6.88 10.20 -7.07
N ALA A 77 7.58 11.31 -6.84
CA ALA A 77 8.67 11.75 -7.70
C ALA A 77 9.80 10.71 -7.83
N LEU A 78 10.23 10.10 -6.72
CA LEU A 78 11.25 9.04 -6.72
C LEU A 78 10.80 7.83 -7.56
N VAL A 79 9.56 7.37 -7.35
CA VAL A 79 9.01 6.22 -8.07
C VAL A 79 8.82 6.51 -9.56
N GLN A 80 8.31 7.69 -9.92
CA GLN A 80 8.15 8.09 -11.32
C GLN A 80 9.49 8.24 -12.03
N GLN A 81 10.53 8.69 -11.34
CA GLN A 81 11.89 8.73 -11.89
C GLN A 81 12.44 7.31 -12.09
N ALA A 82 12.31 6.43 -11.09
CA ALA A 82 12.79 5.05 -11.15
C ALA A 82 12.14 4.24 -12.28
N LYS A 83 10.87 4.51 -12.61
CA LYS A 83 10.15 3.93 -13.76
C LYS A 83 10.78 4.26 -15.12
N ARG A 84 11.44 5.41 -15.25
CA ARG A 84 11.96 5.93 -16.53
C ARG A 84 13.44 5.60 -16.76
N ILE A 85 14.16 5.23 -15.71
CA ILE A 85 15.56 4.85 -15.77
C ILE A 85 15.68 3.38 -16.17
N THR A 86 16.64 3.05 -17.02
CA THR A 86 16.93 1.66 -17.42
C THR A 86 18.12 1.05 -16.69
N ASP A 87 19.04 1.86 -16.18
CA ASP A 87 20.19 1.40 -15.39
C ASP A 87 19.73 0.79 -14.05
N PRO A 88 19.98 -0.50 -13.79
CA PRO A 88 19.48 -1.16 -12.59
C PRO A 88 20.00 -0.54 -11.29
N ALA A 89 21.27 -0.12 -11.23
CA ALA A 89 21.85 0.43 -10.01
C ALA A 89 21.21 1.78 -9.63
N ALA A 90 21.03 2.66 -10.61
CA ALA A 90 20.34 3.93 -10.42
C ALA A 90 18.86 3.73 -10.03
N ARG A 91 18.15 2.77 -10.64
CA ARG A 91 16.78 2.43 -10.23
C ARG A 91 16.73 1.93 -8.79
N THR A 92 17.62 1.01 -8.41
CA THR A 92 17.68 0.45 -7.06
C THR A 92 17.89 1.53 -6.02
N ALA A 93 18.77 2.50 -6.25
CA ALA A 93 19.01 3.59 -5.32
C ALA A 93 17.75 4.44 -5.06
N LEU A 94 16.98 4.75 -6.11
CA LEU A 94 15.73 5.50 -5.98
C LEU A 94 14.66 4.71 -5.22
N TYR A 95 14.50 3.42 -5.54
CA TYR A 95 13.56 2.57 -4.81
C TYR A 95 13.95 2.33 -3.36
N GLN A 96 15.25 2.32 -3.03
CA GLN A 96 15.71 2.27 -1.64
C GLN A 96 15.41 3.56 -0.89
N GLN A 97 15.57 4.72 -1.52
CA GLN A 97 15.17 6.01 -0.94
C GLN A 97 13.67 6.05 -0.68
N ALA A 98 12.85 5.54 -1.61
CA ALA A 98 11.40 5.47 -1.46
C ALA A 98 10.93 4.53 -0.32
N GLN A 99 11.80 3.68 0.23
CA GLN A 99 11.47 2.74 1.32
C GLN A 99 11.88 3.23 2.71
N GLN A 100 12.62 4.34 2.82
CA GLN A 100 13.02 4.93 4.11
C GLN A 100 11.91 5.83 4.66
#